data_AF-A0A968TQ34-F1
#
_entry.id   AF-A0A968TQ34-F1
#
_cell.length_a   1.000
_cell.length_b   1.000
_cell.length_c   1.000
_cell.angle_alpha   90.00
_cell.angle_beta   90.00
_cell.angle_gamma   90.00
#
_symmetry.space_group_name_H-M   'P 1'
#
loop_
_entity.id
_entity.type
_entity.pdbx_description
1 polymer ?
#
loop_
_entity_poly.entity_id
_entity_poly.type
_entity_poly.pdbx_seq_one_letter_code
_entity_poly.pdbx_strand_id
1 'polypeptide(L)'
;MDIDRDQLQPVERKIYEQAQALVEQGVDASAFSSRIFGPESEMARLGQTERERRQLLASPLYRWLKQRYEELRARDAARFERDLKPLSGRLTVVVPKSLHAALKSEAASEGVSLAELMRLKLNVPYRQMARLLLLPNAG
;
A
#
# COMPACT_ATOMS: atom_id res chain seq x y z
N MET A 1 -16.92 -3.12 13.03
CA MET A 1 -17.38 -4.51 13.14
C MET A 1 -16.75 -5.09 14.38
N ASP A 2 -17.55 -5.54 15.34
CA ASP A 2 -17.04 -6.26 16.51
C ASP A 2 -17.09 -7.75 16.21
N ILE A 3 -16.01 -8.43 16.56
CA ILE A 3 -15.93 -9.88 16.44
C ILE A 3 -16.44 -10.49 17.75
N ASP A 4 -17.26 -11.52 17.62
CA ASP A 4 -17.67 -12.31 18.78
C ASP A 4 -16.46 -13.12 19.28
N ARG A 5 -15.93 -12.73 20.44
CA ARG A 5 -14.71 -13.32 21.02
C ARG A 5 -14.92 -14.77 21.45
N ASP A 6 -16.16 -15.19 21.69
CA ASP A 6 -16.49 -16.54 22.13
C ASP A 6 -16.49 -17.54 20.97
N GLN A 7 -16.52 -17.04 19.73
CA GLN A 7 -16.41 -17.86 18.52
C GLN A 7 -14.95 -18.04 18.06
N LEU A 8 -14.00 -17.34 18.68
CA LEU A 8 -12.59 -17.44 18.34
C LEU A 8 -11.94 -18.66 18.98
N GLN A 9 -11.16 -19.38 18.18
CA GLN A 9 -10.26 -20.40 18.71
C GLN A 9 -9.22 -19.76 19.65
N PRO A 10 -8.62 -20.51 20.60
CA PRO A 10 -7.67 -19.94 21.57
C PRO A 10 -6.52 -19.16 20.92
N VAL A 11 -6.02 -19.63 19.78
CA VAL A 11 -4.95 -19.00 19.02
C VAL A 11 -5.41 -17.74 18.27
N GLU A 12 -6.64 -17.75 17.74
CA GLU A 12 -7.26 -16.58 17.11
C GLU A 12 -7.52 -15.48 18.14
N ARG A 13 -7.91 -15.87 19.36
CA ARG A 13 -8.10 -14.96 20.49
C ARG A 13 -6.79 -14.27 20.86
N LYS A 14 -5.67 -15.01 20.90
CA LYS A 14 -4.33 -14.42 21.13
C LYS A 14 -3.96 -13.40 20.04
N ILE A 15 -4.20 -13.71 18.77
CA ILE A 15 -3.94 -12.78 17.65
C ILE A 15 -4.83 -11.54 17.76
N TYR A 16 -6.10 -11.73 18.07
CA TYR A 16 -7.05 -10.65 18.27
C TYR A 16 -6.60 -9.71 19.40
N GLU A 17 -6.22 -10.25 20.56
CA GLU A 17 -5.74 -9.47 21.70
C GLU A 17 -4.47 -8.68 21.36
N GLN A 18 -3.51 -9.32 20.68
CA GLN A 18 -2.31 -8.64 20.20
C GLN A 18 -2.64 -7.51 19.23
N ALA A 19 -3.49 -7.76 18.23
CA ALA A 19 -3.88 -6.77 17.25
C ALA A 19 -4.66 -5.61 17.89
N GLN A 20 -5.56 -5.89 18.84
CA GLN A 20 -6.28 -4.87 19.59
C GLN A 20 -5.31 -4.00 20.42
N ALA A 21 -4.36 -4.61 21.13
CA ALA A 21 -3.35 -3.87 21.88
C ALA A 21 -2.51 -2.94 20.98
N LEU A 22 -2.17 -3.38 19.76
CA LEU A 22 -1.46 -2.53 18.80
C LEU A 22 -2.29 -1.32 18.35
N VAL A 23 -3.58 -1.54 18.08
CA VAL A 23 -4.51 -0.46 17.71
C VAL A 23 -4.64 0.55 18.86
N GLU A 24 -4.78 0.07 20.10
CA GLU A 24 -4.87 0.90 21.31
C GLU A 24 -3.59 1.68 21.59
N GLN A 25 -2.42 1.09 21.30
CA GLN A 25 -1.12 1.77 21.36
C GLN A 25 -0.96 2.85 20.26
N GLY A 26 -1.88 2.91 19.30
CA GLY A 26 -1.86 3.91 18.24
C GLY A 26 -0.74 3.72 17.22
N VAL A 27 -0.26 2.49 17.02
CA VAL A 27 0.79 2.20 16.02
C VAL A 27 0.34 2.61 14.61
N ASP A 28 1.30 2.82 13.71
CA ASP A 28 1.03 3.03 12.29
C ASP A 28 0.74 1.72 11.55
N ALA A 29 0.22 1.84 10.32
CA ALA A 29 -0.16 0.72 9.48
C ALA A 29 1.02 -0.19 9.15
N SER A 30 2.24 0.35 9.02
CA SER A 30 3.44 -0.42 8.70
C SER A 30 3.84 -1.33 9.86
N ALA A 31 3.89 -0.78 11.07
CA ALA A 31 4.17 -1.50 12.30
C ALA A 31 3.09 -2.55 12.59
N PHE A 32 1.81 -2.20 12.41
CA PHE A 32 0.70 -3.16 12.50
C PHE A 32 0.88 -4.33 11.53
N SER A 33 1.13 -4.02 10.24
CA SER A 33 1.28 -5.05 9.21
C SER A 33 2.45 -5.97 9.49
N SER A 34 3.59 -5.42 9.90
CA SER A 34 4.79 -6.20 10.18
C SER A 34 4.59 -7.16 11.36
N ARG A 35 3.87 -6.72 12.40
CA ARG A 35 3.62 -7.55 13.60
C ARG A 35 2.54 -8.61 13.36
N ILE A 36 1.49 -8.29 12.62
CA ILE A 36 0.33 -9.18 12.43
C ILE A 36 0.48 -10.07 11.19
N PHE A 37 0.97 -9.54 10.08
CA PHE A 37 1.07 -10.26 8.80
C PHE A 37 2.51 -10.61 8.41
N GLY A 38 3.49 -10.25 9.24
CA GLY A 38 4.89 -10.55 8.98
C GLY A 38 5.23 -12.04 9.09
N PRO A 39 6.41 -12.45 8.62
CA PRO A 39 6.84 -13.85 8.60
C PRO A 39 6.94 -14.48 10.00
N GLU A 40 7.21 -13.67 11.03
CA GLU A 40 7.35 -14.11 12.41
C GLU A 40 6.04 -14.03 13.23
N SER A 41 4.92 -13.70 12.60
CA SER A 41 3.65 -13.50 13.30
C SER A 41 2.96 -14.81 13.66
N GLU A 42 2.08 -14.77 14.66
CA GLU A 42 1.23 -15.92 15.01
C GLU A 42 0.30 -16.32 13.84
N MET A 43 -0.06 -15.38 12.95
CA MET A 43 -0.77 -15.68 11.70
C MET A 43 0.07 -16.53 10.73
N ALA A 44 1.37 -16.21 10.58
CA ALA A 44 2.26 -17.01 9.74
C ALA A 44 2.40 -18.44 10.27
N ARG A 45 2.39 -18.61 11.60
CA ARG A 45 2.42 -19.93 12.25
C ARG A 45 1.15 -20.74 12.08
N LEU A 46 -0.01 -20.08 11.94
CA LEU A 46 -1.30 -20.75 11.66
C LEU A 46 -1.44 -21.18 10.20
N GLY A 47 -0.75 -20.51 9.28
CA GLY A 47 -0.85 -20.75 7.83
C GLY A 47 0.20 -21.71 7.26
N GLN A 48 0.62 -22.73 8.03
CA GLN A 48 1.69 -23.64 7.58
C GLN A 48 1.26 -24.49 6.40
N THR A 49 0.00 -24.90 6.36
CA THR A 49 -0.58 -25.60 5.20
C THR A 49 -1.48 -24.69 4.37
N GLU A 50 -1.62 -25.03 3.09
CA GLU A 50 -2.55 -24.33 2.19
C GLU A 50 -4.01 -24.40 2.67
N ARG A 51 -4.39 -25.51 3.30
CA ARG A 51 -5.74 -25.69 3.85
C ARG A 51 -5.99 -24.73 5.01
N GLU A 52 -5.05 -24.64 5.95
CA GLU A 52 -5.16 -23.74 7.11
C GLU A 52 -5.13 -22.28 6.67
N ARG A 53 -4.30 -21.91 5.69
CA ARG A 53 -4.32 -20.56 5.10
C ARG A 53 -5.69 -20.19 4.57
N ARG A 54 -6.34 -21.08 3.80
CA ARG A 54 -7.67 -20.81 3.26
C ARG A 54 -8.72 -20.63 4.35
N GLN A 55 -8.67 -21.45 5.40
CA GLN A 55 -9.56 -21.32 6.54
C GLN A 55 -9.36 -20.00 7.28
N LEU A 56 -8.10 -19.62 7.53
CA LEU A 56 -7.74 -18.37 8.18
C LEU A 56 -8.18 -17.15 7.35
N LEU A 57 -7.93 -17.16 6.04
CA LEU A 57 -8.34 -16.08 5.14
C LEU A 57 -9.87 -15.92 5.04
N ALA A 58 -10.62 -17.00 5.25
CA ALA A 58 -12.08 -16.97 5.31
C ALA A 58 -12.63 -16.58 6.70
N SER A 59 -11.78 -16.53 7.73
CA SER A 59 -12.24 -16.38 9.10
C SER A 59 -12.78 -14.96 9.38
N PRO A 60 -13.71 -14.82 10.35
CA PRO A 60 -14.13 -13.50 10.84
C PRO A 60 -12.95 -12.67 11.36
N LEU A 61 -11.96 -13.32 11.98
CA LEU A 61 -10.75 -12.65 12.49
C LEU A 61 -9.97 -11.99 11.36
N TYR A 62 -9.69 -12.69 10.27
CA TYR A 62 -8.92 -12.11 9.16
C TYR A 62 -9.62 -10.90 8.54
N ARG A 63 -10.95 -10.98 8.37
CA ARG A 63 -11.74 -9.84 7.89
C ARG A 63 -11.64 -8.63 8.82
N TRP A 64 -11.70 -8.87 10.13
CA TRP A 64 -11.52 -7.82 11.13
C TRP A 64 -10.12 -7.21 11.10
N LEU A 65 -9.07 -8.03 11.03
CA LEU A 65 -7.68 -7.58 10.94
C LEU A 65 -7.43 -6.72 9.69
N LYS A 66 -7.97 -7.16 8.54
CA LYS A 66 -7.88 -6.41 7.28
C LYS A 66 -8.58 -5.07 7.39
N GLN A 67 -9.77 -5.03 7.99
CA GLN A 67 -10.48 -3.78 8.22
C GLN A 67 -9.65 -2.81 9.07
N ARG A 68 -9.09 -3.27 10.20
CA ARG A 68 -8.25 -2.42 11.06
C ARG A 68 -7.00 -1.91 10.37
N TYR A 69 -6.37 -2.74 9.56
CA TYR A 69 -5.24 -2.32 8.74
C TYR A 69 -5.62 -1.22 7.73
N GLU A 70 -6.74 -1.36 7.02
CA GLU A 70 -7.20 -0.33 6.07
C GLU A 70 -7.57 0.98 6.78
N GLU A 71 -8.18 0.91 7.97
CA GLU A 71 -8.47 2.09 8.78
C GLU A 71 -7.18 2.81 9.23
N LEU A 72 -6.18 2.08 9.70
CA LEU A 72 -4.86 2.62 10.05
C LEU A 72 -4.20 3.26 8.83
N ARG A 73 -4.21 2.56 7.68
CA ARG A 73 -3.62 3.04 6.44
C ARG A 73 -4.29 4.32 5.95
N ALA A 74 -5.63 4.41 6.01
CA ALA A 74 -6.37 5.61 5.66
C ALA A 74 -6.03 6.78 6.59
N ARG A 75 -5.93 6.53 7.89
CA ARG A 75 -5.51 7.53 8.89
C ARG A 75 -4.11 8.05 8.62
N ASP A 76 -3.17 7.15 8.33
CA ASP A 76 -1.77 7.50 8.09
C ASP A 76 -1.61 8.26 6.76
N ALA A 77 -2.35 7.87 5.72
CA ALA A 77 -2.41 8.62 4.46
C ALA A 77 -2.98 10.02 4.66
N ALA A 78 -4.10 10.17 5.38
CA ALA A 78 -4.67 11.47 5.68
C ALA A 78 -3.74 12.34 6.55
N ARG A 79 -2.98 11.73 7.47
CA ARG A 79 -1.94 12.43 8.23
C ARG A 79 -0.82 12.91 7.31
N PHE A 80 -0.31 12.03 6.45
CA PHE A 80 0.72 12.39 5.48
C PHE A 80 0.26 13.50 4.52
N GLU A 81 -0.98 13.46 4.04
CA GLU A 81 -1.57 14.51 3.20
C GLU A 81 -1.71 15.85 3.93
N ARG A 82 -2.02 15.85 5.24
CA ARG A 82 -2.04 17.07 6.06
C ARG A 82 -0.63 17.63 6.30
N ASP A 83 0.34 16.73 6.51
CA ASP A 83 1.74 17.09 6.78
C ASP A 83 2.49 17.49 5.49
N LEU A 84 1.99 17.06 4.32
CA LEU A 84 2.36 17.58 3.01
C LEU A 84 1.93 19.05 2.91
N LYS A 85 2.78 19.94 3.43
CA LYS A 85 2.78 21.31 2.93
C LYS A 85 2.96 21.24 1.41
N PRO A 86 2.21 22.02 0.61
CA PRO A 86 2.49 22.17 -0.81
C PRO A 86 3.89 22.78 -0.96
N LEU A 87 4.90 21.93 -0.96
CA LEU A 87 6.27 22.29 -1.24
C LEU A 87 6.33 22.43 -2.76
N SER A 88 6.22 23.66 -3.22
CA SER A 88 6.67 24.01 -4.56
C SER A 88 8.19 23.85 -4.58
N GLY A 89 8.64 22.65 -4.92
CA GLY A 89 10.04 22.28 -5.02
C GLY A 89 10.46 22.13 -6.47
N ARG A 90 11.68 22.53 -6.79
CA ARG A 90 12.29 22.21 -8.09
C ARG A 90 13.00 20.86 -7.98
N LEU A 91 12.39 19.79 -8.50
CA LEU A 91 13.08 18.52 -8.70
C LEU A 91 13.94 18.61 -9.96
N THR A 92 15.26 18.46 -9.81
CA THR A 92 16.19 18.36 -10.95
C THR A 92 16.55 16.89 -11.14
N VAL A 93 16.19 16.33 -12.29
CA VAL A 93 16.47 14.92 -12.63
C VAL A 93 17.50 14.88 -13.75
N VAL A 94 18.53 14.05 -13.60
CA VAL A 94 19.48 13.77 -14.66
C VAL A 94 18.98 12.57 -15.45
N VAL A 95 18.88 12.72 -16.77
CA VAL A 95 18.43 11.65 -17.67
C VAL A 95 19.42 11.46 -18.82
N PRO A 96 19.50 10.27 -19.42
CA PRO A 96 20.31 10.04 -20.61
C PRO A 96 19.93 10.98 -21.75
N LYS A 97 20.93 11.38 -22.57
CA LYS A 97 20.72 12.31 -23.70
C LYS A 97 19.68 11.81 -24.70
N SER A 98 19.64 10.50 -24.95
CA SER A 98 18.67 9.86 -25.85
C SER A 98 17.24 10.03 -25.35
N LEU A 99 16.99 9.79 -24.05
CA LEU A 99 15.68 9.96 -23.43
C LEU A 99 15.26 11.44 -23.45
N HIS A 100 16.17 12.36 -23.13
CA HIS A 100 15.90 13.79 -23.20
C HIS A 100 15.50 14.24 -24.63
N ALA A 101 16.19 13.74 -25.65
CA ALA A 101 15.87 14.04 -27.04
C ALA A 101 14.48 13.49 -27.45
N ALA A 102 14.15 12.27 -27.04
CA ALA A 102 12.84 11.66 -27.29
C ALA A 102 11.71 12.50 -26.66
N LEU A 103 11.84 12.86 -25.38
CA LEU A 103 10.85 13.68 -24.69
C LEU A 103 10.69 15.07 -25.32
N LYS A 104 11.79 15.66 -25.78
CA LYS A 104 11.76 16.97 -26.46
C LYS A 104 11.03 16.89 -27.81
N SER A 105 11.25 15.82 -28.57
CA SER A 105 10.55 15.57 -29.82
C SER A 105 9.06 15.38 -29.60
N GLU A 106 8.69 14.61 -28.58
CA GLU A 106 7.29 14.36 -28.22
C GLU A 106 6.58 15.65 -27.81
N ALA A 107 7.21 16.46 -26.95
CA ALA A 107 6.63 17.74 -26.53
C ALA A 107 6.37 18.67 -27.72
N ALA A 108 7.29 18.70 -28.69
CA ALA A 108 7.13 19.47 -29.91
C ALA A 108 5.97 18.95 -30.78
N SER A 109 5.80 17.62 -30.89
CA SER A 109 4.68 17.03 -31.64
C SER A 109 3.32 17.27 -30.97
N GLU A 110 3.29 17.35 -29.64
CA GLU A 110 2.08 17.64 -28.87
C GLU A 110 1.81 19.15 -28.73
N GLY A 111 2.71 20.03 -29.22
CA GLY A 111 2.56 21.48 -29.14
C GLY A 111 2.67 22.04 -27.71
N VAL A 112 3.34 21.32 -26.80
CA VAL A 112 3.50 21.71 -25.39
C VAL A 112 4.97 21.91 -25.03
N SER A 113 5.25 22.59 -23.93
CA SER A 113 6.62 22.64 -23.41
C SER A 113 7.03 21.30 -22.81
N LEU A 114 8.33 21.00 -22.81
CA LEU A 114 8.87 19.79 -22.18
C LEU A 114 8.49 19.71 -20.68
N ALA A 115 8.41 20.85 -19.99
CA ALA A 115 8.00 20.88 -18.58
C ALA A 115 6.53 20.50 -18.38
N GLU A 116 5.65 20.92 -19.28
CA GLU A 116 4.22 20.54 -19.27
C GLU A 116 4.04 19.08 -19.62
N LEU A 117 4.73 18.56 -20.65
CA LEU A 117 4.74 17.15 -20.98
C LEU A 117 5.15 16.30 -19.78
N MET A 118 6.22 16.70 -19.08
CA MET A 118 6.70 16.01 -17.88
C MET A 118 5.67 16.06 -16.75
N ARG A 119 5.02 17.21 -16.51
CA ARG A 119 3.95 17.31 -15.51
C ARG A 119 2.79 16.38 -15.84
N LEU A 120 2.34 16.35 -17.09
CA LEU A 120 1.24 15.49 -17.55
C LEU A 120 1.58 14.00 -17.38
N LYS A 121 2.76 13.58 -17.83
CA LYS A 121 3.21 12.18 -17.70
C LYS A 121 3.49 11.75 -16.26
N LEU A 122 3.91 12.67 -15.39
CA LEU A 122 4.15 12.37 -13.97
C LEU A 122 2.89 12.50 -13.10
N ASN A 123 1.83 13.16 -13.58
CA ASN A 123 0.55 13.25 -12.86
C ASN A 123 -0.31 11.97 -12.98
N VAL A 124 0.22 10.92 -13.58
CA VAL A 124 -0.50 9.65 -13.71
C VAL A 124 -0.70 9.05 -12.31
N PRO A 125 -1.97 8.81 -11.89
CA PRO A 125 -2.25 8.16 -10.62
C PRO A 125 -1.48 6.84 -10.51
N TYR A 126 -0.89 6.57 -9.35
CA TYR A 126 -0.04 5.39 -9.10
C TYR A 126 -0.65 4.06 -9.60
N ARG A 127 -1.99 3.93 -9.59
CA ARG A 127 -2.72 2.76 -10.11
C ARG A 127 -2.59 2.57 -11.63
N GLN A 128 -2.51 3.65 -12.41
CA GLN A 128 -2.26 3.59 -13.85
C GLN A 128 -0.78 3.31 -14.13
N MET A 129 0.13 3.89 -13.35
CA MET A 129 1.57 3.66 -13.50
C MET A 129 1.95 2.20 -13.20
N ALA A 130 1.38 1.60 -12.15
CA ALA A 130 1.54 0.19 -11.84
C ALA A 130 1.01 -0.73 -12.96
N ARG A 131 -0.10 -0.37 -13.63
CA ARG A 131 -0.60 -1.11 -14.80
C ARG A 131 0.37 -1.02 -15.99
N LEU A 132 0.92 0.16 -16.27
CA LEU A 132 1.84 0.35 -17.40
C LEU A 132 3.18 -0.39 -17.21
N LEU A 133 3.65 -0.51 -15.97
CA LEU A 133 4.91 -1.21 -15.64
C LEU A 133 4.73 -2.74 -15.46
N LEU A 134 3.51 -3.22 -15.25
CA LEU A 134 3.19 -4.64 -15.07
C LEU A 134 2.56 -5.29 -16.31
N LEU A 135 2.39 -4.56 -17.42
CA LEU A 135 2.03 -5.18 -18.69
C LEU A 135 3.28 -5.85 -19.26
N PRO A 136 3.27 -7.18 -19.50
CA PRO A 136 4.29 -7.80 -20.32
C PRO A 136 4.22 -7.16 -21.71
N ASN A 137 5.37 -6.82 -22.28
CA ASN A 137 5.48 -6.40 -23.68
C ASN A 137 4.74 -7.42 -24.55
N ALA A 138 3.56 -7.03 -25.04
CA ALA A 138 2.82 -7.76 -26.04
C ALA A 138 3.00 -7.01 -27.36
N GLY A 139 3.83 -7.57 -28.24
CA GLY A 139 4.10 -7.09 -29.59
C GLY A 139 5.53 -6.60 -29.75
#